data_AF-A0AAW7SQ07-F1
#
_entry.id   AF-A0AAW7SQ07-F1
#
_cell.length_a   1.000
_cell.length_b   1.000
_cell.length_c   1.000
_cell.angle_alpha   90.00
_cell.angle_beta   90.00
_cell.angle_gamma   90.00
#
_symmetry.space_group_name_H-M   'P 1'
#
loop_
_entity.id
_entity.type
_entity.pdbx_description
1 polymer ?
#
loop_
_entity_poly.entity_id
_entity_poly.type
_entity_poly.pdbx_seq_one_letter_code
_entity_poly.pdbx_strand_id
1 'polypeptide(L)'
;MNELKGLLRYYRYCPRMLALHFVSALMAWFAPDDILVQYQTLGRFVSYMANIFPVIGEAIERSVFPEVTGLYFAIMYVFLPLRIIDSTRAFYADRDRTFEIIRGFFWKRIFASIGVVIFFGFGIVAVLFGRPYYEINIIPISNSRFFLGLVGPLFAGGVEAFGVAVGFVWVFIFVSWVSSKMRG
;
A
#
# COMPACT_ATOMS: atom_id res chain seq x y z
N MET A 1 -12.99 -11.31 14.97
CA MET A 1 -13.77 -12.00 13.91
C MET A 1 -14.29 -11.08 12.79
N ASN A 2 -14.24 -9.75 12.92
CA ASN A 2 -14.66 -8.80 11.86
C ASN A 2 -13.57 -8.48 10.82
N GLU A 3 -12.29 -8.53 11.21
CA GLU A 3 -11.18 -8.12 10.34
C GLU A 3 -10.92 -9.12 9.21
N LEU A 4 -10.95 -10.43 9.52
CA LEU A 4 -10.83 -11.49 8.51
C LEU A 4 -11.93 -11.39 7.44
N LYS A 5 -13.17 -11.05 7.84
CA LYS A 5 -14.27 -10.81 6.91
C LYS A 5 -14.00 -9.57 6.04
N GLY A 6 -13.43 -8.51 6.63
CA GLY A 6 -13.03 -7.31 5.89
C GLY A 6 -11.94 -7.59 4.85
N LEU A 7 -10.90 -8.33 5.23
CA LEU A 7 -9.81 -8.72 4.34
C LEU A 7 -10.30 -9.63 3.20
N LEU A 8 -11.12 -10.64 3.50
CA LEU A 8 -11.73 -11.50 2.48
C LEU A 8 -12.64 -10.71 1.54
N ARG A 9 -13.35 -9.71 2.04
CA ARG A 9 -14.17 -8.82 1.23
C ARG A 9 -13.31 -7.93 0.32
N TYR A 10 -12.21 -7.37 0.83
CA TYR A 10 -11.24 -6.64 0.02
C TYR A 10 -10.68 -7.51 -1.10
N TYR A 11 -10.26 -8.74 -0.81
CA TYR A 11 -9.75 -9.65 -1.84
C TYR A 11 -10.79 -10.14 -2.83
N ARG A 12 -12.07 -10.23 -2.42
CA ARG A 12 -13.18 -10.48 -3.37
C ARG A 12 -13.36 -9.32 -4.34
N TYR A 13 -13.22 -8.08 -3.89
CA TYR A 13 -13.29 -6.90 -4.77
C TYR A 13 -12.03 -6.72 -5.61
N CYS A 14 -10.87 -7.14 -5.10
CA CYS A 14 -9.56 -6.92 -5.69
C CYS A 14 -8.76 -8.23 -5.78
N PRO A 15 -9.17 -9.22 -6.58
CA PRO A 15 -8.49 -10.52 -6.66
C PRO A 15 -7.06 -10.41 -7.18
N ARG A 16 -6.77 -9.38 -7.99
CA ARG A 16 -5.41 -9.07 -8.46
C ARG A 16 -4.46 -8.71 -7.32
N MET A 17 -4.97 -8.05 -6.29
CA MET A 17 -4.19 -7.72 -5.09
C MET A 17 -3.85 -8.96 -4.27
N LEU A 18 -4.79 -9.90 -4.17
CA LEU A 18 -4.54 -11.19 -3.54
C LEU A 18 -3.45 -11.96 -4.29
N ALA A 19 -3.56 -12.03 -5.63
CA ALA A 19 -2.58 -12.70 -6.46
C ALA A 19 -1.18 -12.06 -6.31
N LEU A 20 -1.10 -10.73 -6.34
CA LEU A 20 0.15 -10.00 -6.12
C LEU A 20 0.76 -10.33 -4.75
N HIS A 21 -0.01 -10.20 -3.66
CA HIS A 21 0.49 -10.52 -2.32
C HIS A 21 0.95 -11.98 -2.20
N PHE A 22 0.19 -12.92 -2.77
CA PHE A 22 0.52 -14.33 -2.72
C PHE A 22 1.80 -14.65 -3.50
N VAL A 23 1.93 -14.16 -4.73
CA VAL A 23 3.14 -14.35 -5.55
C VAL A 23 4.36 -13.71 -4.89
N SER A 24 4.22 -12.50 -4.37
CA SER A 24 5.32 -11.83 -3.66
C SER A 24 5.69 -12.53 -2.36
N ALA A 25 4.72 -13.09 -1.63
CA ALA A 25 5.00 -13.89 -0.43
C ALA A 25 5.75 -15.18 -0.76
N LEU A 26 5.31 -15.92 -1.78
CA LEU A 26 6.02 -17.12 -2.25
C LEU A 26 7.45 -16.78 -2.70
N MET A 27 7.62 -15.69 -3.44
CA MET A 27 8.94 -15.23 -3.84
C MET A 27 9.80 -14.87 -2.62
N ALA A 28 9.25 -14.12 -1.67
CA ALA A 28 9.96 -13.79 -0.43
C ALA A 28 10.40 -15.04 0.32
N TRP A 29 9.60 -16.12 0.34
CA TRP A 29 9.90 -17.34 1.09
C TRP A 29 10.80 -18.33 0.36
N PHE A 30 10.72 -18.40 -0.97
CA PHE A 30 11.32 -19.51 -1.73
C PHE A 30 12.31 -19.10 -2.81
N ALA A 31 12.44 -17.81 -3.16
CA ALA A 31 13.48 -17.38 -4.11
C ALA A 31 14.89 -17.70 -3.59
N PRO A 32 15.85 -18.05 -4.46
CA PRO A 32 17.24 -18.15 -4.04
C PRO A 32 17.78 -16.78 -3.61
N ASP A 33 18.73 -16.76 -2.67
CA ASP A 33 19.29 -15.51 -2.13
C ASP A 33 20.11 -14.73 -3.16
N ASP A 34 20.58 -15.40 -4.22
CA ASP A 34 21.35 -14.87 -5.35
C ASP A 34 20.50 -14.73 -6.64
N ILE A 35 19.18 -14.56 -6.51
CA ILE A 35 18.22 -14.49 -7.64
C ILE A 35 18.56 -13.41 -8.68
N LEU A 36 19.09 -12.26 -8.28
CA LEU A 36 19.42 -11.16 -9.20
C LEU A 36 20.75 -11.41 -9.91
N VAL A 37 21.67 -12.15 -9.29
CA VAL A 37 22.90 -12.63 -9.93
C VAL A 37 22.57 -13.70 -10.97
N GLN A 38 21.71 -14.66 -10.62
CA GLN A 38 21.27 -15.72 -11.54
C GLN A 38 20.47 -15.15 -12.73
N TYR A 39 19.63 -14.14 -12.48
CA TYR A 39 18.77 -13.53 -13.49
C TYR A 39 19.06 -12.04 -13.64
N GLN A 40 20.13 -11.71 -14.37
CA GLN A 40 20.60 -10.32 -14.55
C GLN A 40 19.53 -9.33 -15.04
N THR A 41 18.54 -9.78 -15.82
CA THR A 41 17.42 -8.94 -16.26
C THR A 41 16.59 -8.44 -15.07
N LEU A 42 16.37 -9.28 -14.05
CA LEU A 42 15.71 -8.88 -12.81
C LEU A 42 16.59 -7.88 -12.05
N GLY A 43 17.90 -8.08 -12.03
CA GLY A 43 18.85 -7.13 -11.45
C GLY A 43 18.71 -5.73 -12.07
N ARG A 44 18.70 -5.64 -13.40
CA ARG A 44 18.50 -4.36 -14.11
C ARG A 44 17.14 -3.73 -13.80
N PHE A 45 16.09 -4.54 -13.72
CA PHE A 45 14.76 -4.06 -13.33
C PHE A 45 14.76 -3.47 -11.92
N VAL A 46 15.36 -4.16 -10.95
CA VAL A 46 15.49 -3.67 -9.57
C VAL A 46 16.29 -2.37 -9.52
N SER A 47 17.42 -2.28 -10.22
CA SER A 47 18.22 -1.04 -10.29
C SER A 47 17.43 0.12 -10.91
N TYR A 48 16.69 -0.13 -11.99
CA TYR A 48 15.83 0.89 -12.59
C TYR A 48 14.76 1.38 -11.63
N MET A 49 14.08 0.44 -10.94
CA MET A 49 13.05 0.79 -9.96
C MET A 49 13.63 1.53 -8.75
N ALA A 50 14.84 1.20 -8.29
CA ALA A 50 15.50 1.89 -7.19
C ALA A 50 15.87 3.34 -7.52
N ASN A 51 16.13 3.66 -8.78
CA ASN A 51 16.32 5.05 -9.23
C ASN A 51 15.02 5.87 -9.17
N ILE A 52 13.86 5.23 -9.35
CA ILE A 52 12.55 5.88 -9.27
C ILE A 52 12.08 5.97 -7.82
N PHE A 53 12.28 4.89 -7.06
CA PHE A 53 11.86 4.75 -5.66
C PHE A 53 13.08 4.47 -4.79
N PRO A 54 13.73 5.52 -4.23
CA PRO A 54 14.96 5.39 -3.44
C PRO A 54 14.84 4.44 -2.24
N VAL A 55 13.64 4.30 -1.67
CA VAL A 55 13.30 3.36 -0.59
C VAL A 55 13.70 1.91 -0.90
N ILE A 56 13.74 1.53 -2.19
CA ILE A 56 14.17 0.19 -2.60
C ILE A 56 15.66 0.01 -2.31
N GLY A 57 16.50 0.99 -2.64
CA GLY A 57 17.93 0.97 -2.33
C GLY A 57 18.17 0.88 -0.83
N GLU A 58 17.47 1.71 -0.05
CA GLU A 58 17.58 1.69 1.42
C GLU A 58 17.12 0.35 2.03
N ALA A 59 16.08 -0.28 1.46
CA ALA A 59 15.62 -1.61 1.89
C ALA A 59 16.65 -2.70 1.59
N ILE A 60 17.30 -2.63 0.42
CA ILE A 60 18.37 -3.55 0.01
C ILE A 60 19.54 -3.45 0.99
N GLU A 61 20.00 -2.23 1.30
CA GLU A 61 21.15 -2.00 2.19
C GLU A 61 20.94 -2.54 3.61
N ARG A 62 19.69 -2.56 4.08
CA ARG A 62 19.35 -2.98 5.45
C ARG A 62 18.98 -4.46 5.57
N SER A 63 18.73 -5.14 4.47
CA SER A 63 18.24 -6.52 4.48
C SER A 63 19.39 -7.54 4.46
N VAL A 64 19.21 -8.65 5.18
CA VAL A 64 20.13 -9.79 5.12
C VAL A 64 19.97 -10.65 3.86
N PHE A 65 18.93 -10.41 3.06
CA PHE A 65 18.65 -11.02 1.75
C PHE A 65 18.43 -9.93 0.69
N PRO A 66 19.46 -9.14 0.37
CA PRO A 66 19.33 -7.91 -0.42
C PRO A 66 18.67 -8.11 -1.79
N GLU A 67 19.00 -9.21 -2.47
CA GLU A 67 18.48 -9.50 -3.81
C GLU A 67 16.98 -9.82 -3.81
N VAL A 68 16.54 -10.63 -2.85
CA VAL A 68 15.12 -10.98 -2.65
C VAL A 68 14.34 -9.73 -2.23
N THR A 69 14.87 -8.93 -1.31
CA THR A 69 14.24 -7.68 -0.86
C THR A 69 14.11 -6.67 -1.98
N GLY A 70 15.17 -6.47 -2.77
CA GLY A 70 15.15 -5.56 -3.92
C GLY A 70 14.09 -5.97 -4.94
N LEU A 71 14.04 -7.25 -5.29
CA LEU A 71 13.02 -7.77 -6.21
C LEU A 71 11.60 -7.62 -5.65
N TYR A 72 11.42 -7.94 -4.36
CA TYR A 72 10.15 -7.79 -3.66
C TYR A 72 9.62 -6.37 -3.71
N PHE A 73 10.45 -5.41 -3.32
CA PHE A 73 10.07 -4.01 -3.30
C PHE A 73 9.82 -3.50 -4.73
N ALA A 74 10.67 -3.83 -5.69
CA ALA A 74 10.49 -3.43 -7.09
C ALA A 74 9.15 -3.91 -7.68
N ILE A 75 8.76 -5.16 -7.42
CA ILE A 75 7.45 -5.69 -7.83
C ILE A 75 6.30 -4.94 -7.14
N MET A 76 6.41 -4.71 -5.83
CA MET A 76 5.36 -4.00 -5.10
C MET A 76 5.16 -2.55 -5.56
N TYR A 77 6.26 -1.86 -5.92
CA TYR A 77 6.24 -0.49 -6.42
C TYR A 77 5.82 -0.39 -7.89
N VAL A 78 6.20 -1.33 -8.76
CA VAL A 78 5.74 -1.29 -10.17
C VAL A 78 4.21 -1.46 -10.25
N PHE A 79 3.63 -2.25 -9.34
CA PHE A 79 2.18 -2.40 -9.25
C PHE A 79 1.49 -1.31 -8.43
N LEU A 80 2.21 -0.37 -7.82
CA LEU A 80 1.65 0.69 -6.97
C LEU A 80 0.43 1.42 -7.61
N PRO A 81 0.44 1.79 -8.91
CA PRO A 81 -0.73 2.41 -9.53
C PRO A 81 -1.98 1.50 -9.50
N LEU A 82 -1.80 0.21 -9.77
CA LEU A 82 -2.88 -0.77 -9.70
C LEU A 82 -3.41 -0.89 -8.26
N ARG A 83 -2.49 -0.90 -7.28
CA ARG A 83 -2.85 -0.98 -5.85
C ARG A 83 -3.66 0.22 -5.40
N ILE A 84 -3.34 1.43 -5.88
CA ILE A 84 -4.12 2.64 -5.63
C ILE A 84 -5.52 2.48 -6.24
N ILE A 85 -5.61 2.14 -7.53
CA ILE A 85 -6.90 2.02 -8.24
C ILE A 85 -7.81 0.98 -7.57
N ASP A 86 -7.31 -0.22 -7.33
CA ASP A 86 -8.10 -1.30 -6.75
C ASP A 86 -8.50 -0.98 -5.29
N SER A 87 -7.62 -0.35 -4.51
CA SER A 87 -7.97 0.09 -3.15
C SER A 87 -9.00 1.21 -3.16
N THR A 88 -8.91 2.18 -4.07
CA THR A 88 -9.91 3.23 -4.24
C THR A 88 -11.27 2.63 -4.59
N ARG A 89 -11.33 1.65 -5.50
CA ARG A 89 -12.57 0.95 -5.85
C ARG A 89 -13.18 0.21 -4.67
N ALA A 90 -12.36 -0.49 -3.89
CA ALA A 90 -12.81 -1.21 -2.70
C ALA A 90 -13.38 -0.24 -1.64
N PHE A 91 -12.67 0.84 -1.32
CA PHE A 91 -13.14 1.85 -0.37
C PHE A 91 -14.37 2.60 -0.86
N TYR A 92 -14.47 2.86 -2.17
CA TYR A 92 -15.64 3.46 -2.76
C TYR A 92 -16.87 2.55 -2.69
N ALA A 93 -16.70 1.24 -2.85
CA ALA A 93 -17.78 0.27 -2.69
C ALA A 93 -18.32 0.25 -1.24
N ASP A 94 -17.49 0.58 -0.26
CA ASP A 94 -17.86 0.67 1.16
C ASP A 94 -18.24 2.09 1.62
N ARG A 95 -18.41 3.04 0.70
CA ARG A 95 -18.70 4.45 1.02
C ARG A 95 -20.00 4.65 1.79
N ASP A 96 -21.04 3.85 1.56
CA ASP A 96 -22.35 4.04 2.18
C ASP A 96 -22.29 3.82 3.70
N ARG A 97 -21.53 2.82 4.13
CA ARG A 97 -21.22 2.58 5.55
C ARG A 97 -20.44 3.76 6.17
N THR A 98 -19.51 4.31 5.40
CA THR A 98 -18.76 5.50 5.81
C THR A 98 -19.69 6.72 5.96
N PHE A 99 -20.64 6.91 5.03
CA PHE A 99 -21.67 7.96 5.14
C PHE A 99 -22.51 7.80 6.42
N GLU A 100 -22.95 6.59 6.76
CA GLU A 100 -23.73 6.34 7.99
C GLU A 100 -22.97 6.75 9.25
N ILE A 101 -21.69 6.38 9.35
CA ILE A 101 -20.84 6.69 10.50
C ILE A 101 -20.64 8.21 10.67
N ILE A 102 -20.49 8.92 9.55
CA ILE A 102 -20.19 10.37 9.55
C ILE A 102 -21.45 11.22 9.73
N ARG A 103 -22.62 10.71 9.34
CA ARG A 103 -23.90 11.43 9.42
C ARG A 103 -24.33 11.76 10.85
N GLY A 104 -23.88 10.99 11.84
CA GLY A 104 -24.34 11.10 13.23
C GLY A 104 -23.75 12.26 14.05
N PHE A 105 -22.53 12.73 13.76
CA PHE A 105 -21.85 13.73 14.62
C PHE A 105 -20.86 14.63 13.87
N PHE A 106 -21.05 15.95 13.99
CA PHE A 106 -20.22 16.98 13.36
C PHE A 106 -18.72 16.86 13.71
N TRP A 107 -18.39 16.63 14.98
CA TRP A 107 -17.01 16.51 15.44
C TRP A 107 -16.30 15.28 14.88
N LYS A 108 -16.98 14.11 14.86
CA LYS A 108 -16.42 12.89 14.26
C LYS A 108 -16.05 13.10 12.80
N ARG A 109 -16.86 13.86 12.06
CA ARG A 109 -16.57 14.24 10.67
C ARG A 109 -15.34 15.13 10.54
N ILE A 110 -15.17 16.13 11.40
CA ILE A 110 -14.00 17.02 11.37
C ILE A 110 -12.73 16.20 11.62
N PHE A 111 -12.70 15.42 12.70
CA PHE A 111 -11.52 14.60 13.02
C PHE A 111 -11.20 13.58 11.92
N ALA A 112 -12.22 12.93 11.34
CA ALA A 112 -12.03 12.04 10.20
C ALA A 112 -11.49 12.80 8.98
N SER A 113 -12.00 13.99 8.68
CA SER A 113 -11.51 14.81 7.56
C SER A 113 -10.05 15.19 7.72
N ILE A 114 -9.67 15.67 8.91
CA ILE A 114 -8.29 16.05 9.22
C ILE A 114 -7.37 14.83 9.06
N GLY A 115 -7.74 13.69 9.64
CA GLY A 115 -6.97 12.45 9.52
C GLY A 115 -6.78 12.04 8.06
N VAL A 116 -7.86 12.03 7.26
CA VAL A 116 -7.77 11.66 5.85
C VAL A 116 -6.91 12.63 5.05
N VAL A 117 -7.00 13.95 5.29
CA VAL A 117 -6.15 14.94 4.61
C VAL A 117 -4.68 14.69 4.93
N ILE A 118 -4.34 14.40 6.18
CA ILE A 118 -2.96 14.08 6.59
C ILE A 118 -2.47 12.81 5.89
N PHE A 119 -3.23 11.72 5.93
CA PHE A 119 -2.85 10.46 5.29
C PHE A 119 -2.78 10.57 3.76
N PHE A 120 -3.68 11.34 3.16
CA PHE A 120 -3.68 11.61 1.72
C PHE A 120 -2.45 12.42 1.33
N GLY A 121 -2.17 13.51 2.04
CA GLY A 121 -0.99 14.34 1.81
C GLY A 121 0.29 13.53 1.97
N PHE A 122 0.42 12.74 3.04
CA PHE A 122 1.53 11.82 3.23
C PHE A 122 1.67 10.83 2.06
N GLY A 123 0.57 10.18 1.67
CA GLY A 123 0.56 9.22 0.56
C GLY A 123 1.03 9.85 -0.75
N ILE A 124 0.48 11.01 -1.13
CA ILE A 124 0.86 11.72 -2.36
C ILE A 124 2.32 12.14 -2.31
N VAL A 125 2.79 12.72 -1.21
CA VAL A 125 4.19 13.13 -1.07
C VAL A 125 5.12 11.93 -1.16
N ALA A 126 4.79 10.82 -0.49
CA ALA A 126 5.60 9.60 -0.52
C ALA A 126 5.65 8.95 -1.91
N VAL A 127 4.56 9.02 -2.69
CA VAL A 127 4.53 8.52 -4.07
C VAL A 127 5.34 9.41 -5.02
N LEU A 128 5.23 10.73 -4.88
CA LEU A 128 5.84 11.68 -5.83
C LEU A 128 7.32 11.97 -5.54
N PHE A 129 7.70 12.03 -4.27
CA PHE A 129 9.04 12.43 -3.83
C PHE A 129 9.81 11.31 -3.15
N GLY A 130 9.19 10.12 -3.03
CA GLY A 130 9.74 9.02 -2.26
C GLY A 130 9.62 9.24 -0.76
N ARG A 131 10.12 8.26 0.01
CA ARG A 131 10.20 8.30 1.46
C ARG A 131 11.40 7.48 1.94
N PRO A 132 11.89 7.72 3.16
CA PRO A 132 12.87 6.82 3.76
C PRO A 132 12.26 5.44 4.05
N TYR A 133 13.13 4.44 4.04
CA TYR A 133 12.83 3.13 4.56
C TYR A 133 12.70 3.19 6.09
N TYR A 134 11.59 2.68 6.58
CA TYR A 134 11.35 2.51 8.00
C TYR A 134 10.85 1.09 8.25
N GLU A 135 11.21 0.58 9.42
CA GLU A 135 10.87 -0.75 9.87
C GLU A 135 10.47 -0.67 11.34
N ILE A 136 9.50 -1.48 11.74
CA ILE A 136 9.04 -1.54 13.13
C ILE A 136 9.84 -2.65 13.81
N ASN A 137 10.54 -2.35 14.91
CA ASN A 137 11.42 -3.31 15.60
C ASN A 137 10.78 -4.68 15.92
N ILE A 138 9.46 -4.72 16.10
CA ILE A 138 8.70 -5.95 16.41
C ILE A 138 8.46 -6.81 15.16
N ILE A 139 8.52 -6.22 13.96
CA ILE A 139 8.25 -6.87 12.69
C ILE A 139 9.46 -6.70 11.77
N PRO A 140 10.54 -7.49 11.99
CA PRO A 140 11.79 -7.30 11.29
C PRO A 140 11.74 -7.93 9.88
N ILE A 141 11.09 -7.25 8.92
CA ILE A 141 11.04 -7.63 7.51
C ILE A 141 12.42 -7.68 6.83
N SER A 142 13.43 -6.98 7.34
CA SER A 142 14.80 -6.99 6.80
C SER A 142 15.58 -8.25 7.19
N ASN A 143 15.24 -8.86 8.34
CA ASN A 143 15.90 -10.04 8.90
C ASN A 143 15.09 -11.34 8.76
N SER A 144 13.82 -11.26 8.38
CA SER A 144 12.93 -12.42 8.26
C SER A 144 12.21 -12.43 6.92
N ARG A 145 12.59 -13.39 6.07
CA ARG A 145 11.91 -13.69 4.81
C ARG A 145 10.43 -14.00 5.02
N PHE A 146 10.11 -14.66 6.14
CA PHE A 146 8.73 -14.94 6.51
C PHE A 146 7.92 -13.65 6.70
N PHE A 147 8.43 -12.71 7.52
CA PHE A 147 7.78 -11.42 7.73
C PHE A 147 7.75 -10.56 6.47
N LEU A 148 8.81 -10.57 5.65
CA LEU A 148 8.79 -9.89 4.36
C LEU A 148 7.60 -10.36 3.52
N GLY A 149 7.38 -11.67 3.38
CA GLY A 149 6.25 -12.19 2.61
C GLY A 149 4.88 -11.88 3.24
N LEU A 150 4.78 -11.91 4.57
CA LEU A 150 3.50 -11.76 5.27
C LEU A 150 3.03 -10.31 5.37
N VAL A 151 3.93 -9.40 5.78
CA VAL A 151 3.59 -8.00 6.09
C VAL A 151 4.37 -6.98 5.24
N GLY A 152 5.35 -7.43 4.46
CA GLY A 152 6.09 -6.58 3.54
C GLY A 152 5.24 -5.79 2.55
N PRO A 153 4.03 -6.22 2.11
CA PRO A 153 3.23 -5.38 1.24
C PRO A 153 2.85 -4.04 1.88
N LEU A 154 2.76 -3.97 3.22
CA LEU A 154 2.49 -2.72 3.94
C LEU A 154 3.67 -1.75 3.83
N PHE A 155 4.89 -2.26 3.97
CA PHE A 155 6.13 -1.48 3.96
C PHE A 155 6.68 -1.19 2.56
N ALA A 156 6.26 -1.95 1.55
CA ALA A 156 6.66 -1.74 0.17
C ALA A 156 5.52 -1.06 -0.60
N GLY A 157 5.25 0.23 -0.37
CA GLY A 157 4.23 0.98 -1.11
C GLY A 157 2.78 0.84 -0.63
N GLY A 158 2.50 -0.02 0.36
CA GLY A 158 1.13 -0.29 0.80
C GLY A 158 0.49 0.84 1.60
N VAL A 159 1.25 1.49 2.48
CA VAL A 159 0.77 2.64 3.26
C VAL A 159 0.51 3.83 2.34
N GLU A 160 1.37 4.04 1.35
CA GLU A 160 1.23 5.06 0.32
C GLU A 160 -0.03 4.83 -0.51
N ALA A 161 -0.20 3.60 -1.01
CA ALA A 161 -1.40 3.22 -1.77
C ALA A 161 -2.68 3.44 -0.96
N PHE A 162 -2.66 3.04 0.31
CA PHE A 162 -3.78 3.20 1.22
C PHE A 162 -4.12 4.68 1.45
N GLY A 163 -3.12 5.51 1.78
CA GLY A 163 -3.32 6.95 2.02
C GLY A 163 -3.90 7.66 0.81
N VAL A 164 -3.34 7.39 -0.38
CA VAL A 164 -3.84 7.94 -1.65
C VAL A 164 -5.28 7.48 -1.92
N ALA A 165 -5.55 6.18 -1.77
CA ALA A 165 -6.85 5.61 -2.08
C ALA A 165 -7.97 6.12 -1.16
N VAL A 166 -7.71 6.19 0.15
CA VAL A 166 -8.67 6.73 1.13
C VAL A 166 -8.95 8.21 0.85
N GLY A 167 -7.92 9.00 0.53
CA GLY A 167 -8.07 10.41 0.21
C GLY A 167 -8.97 10.65 -1.01
N PHE A 168 -8.78 9.91 -2.10
CA PHE A 168 -9.65 10.03 -3.28
C PHE A 168 -11.12 9.75 -2.96
N VAL A 169 -11.39 8.70 -2.18
CA VAL A 169 -12.76 8.34 -1.79
C VAL A 169 -13.37 9.42 -0.90
N TRP A 170 -12.58 9.98 0.02
CA TRP A 170 -13.04 11.04 0.91
C TRP A 170 -13.38 12.32 0.16
N VAL A 171 -12.56 12.73 -0.82
CA VAL A 171 -12.86 13.88 -1.68
C VAL A 171 -14.20 13.68 -2.39
N PHE A 172 -14.45 12.47 -2.94
CA PHE A 172 -15.74 12.16 -3.55
C PHE A 172 -16.91 12.27 -2.57
N ILE A 173 -16.76 11.68 -1.37
CA ILE A 173 -17.78 11.72 -0.31
C ILE A 173 -18.08 13.17 0.08
N PHE A 174 -17.04 13.97 0.29
CA PHE A 174 -17.16 15.36 0.69
C PHE A 174 -17.86 16.21 -0.39
N VAL A 175 -17.42 16.12 -1.65
CA VAL A 175 -18.04 16.87 -2.76
C VAL A 175 -19.49 16.45 -3.00
N SER A 176 -19.79 15.15 -2.93
CA SER A 176 -21.16 14.63 -3.06
C SER A 176 -22.07 15.20 -1.96
N TRP A 177 -21.56 15.27 -0.74
CA TRP A 177 -22.28 15.85 0.39
C TRP A 177 -22.51 17.35 0.23
N VAL A 178 -21.47 18.14 -0.10
CA VAL A 178 -21.60 19.58 -0.33
C VAL A 178 -22.62 19.86 -1.43
N SER A 179 -22.55 19.11 -2.54
CA SER A 179 -23.49 19.22 -3.66
C SER A 179 -24.93 18.92 -3.25
N SER A 180 -25.15 17.92 -2.38
CA SER A 180 -26.49 17.60 -1.87
C SER A 180 -27.09 18.72 -1.00
N LYS A 181 -26.23 19.48 -0.31
CA LYS A 181 -26.64 20.61 0.54
C LYS A 181 -26.91 21.89 -0.25
N MET A 182 -26.26 22.08 -1.41
CA MET A 182 -26.50 23.25 -2.28
C MET A 182 -27.73 23.10 -3.19
N ARG A 183 -28.25 21.87 -3.36
CA ARG A 183 -29.43 21.56 -4.19
C ARG A 183 -30.75 21.51 -3.41
N GLY A 184 -30.72 21.73 -2.10
CA GLY A 184 -31.90 21.89 -1.25
C GLY A 184 -32.04 23.32 -0.80
#